data_AF-A0A932DAW0-F1
#
_entry.id   AF-A0A932DAW0-F1
#
_cell.length_a   1.000
_cell.length_b   1.000
_cell.length_c   1.000
_cell.angle_alpha   90.00
_cell.angle_beta   90.00
_cell.angle_gamma   90.00
#
_symmetry.space_group_name_H-M   'P 1'
#
loop_
_entity.id
_entity.type
_entity.pdbx_description
1 polymer ?
#
loop_
_entity_poly.entity_id
_entity_poly.type
_entity_poly.pdbx_seq_one_letter_code
_entity_poly.pdbx_strand_id
1 'polypeptide(L)'
;MPHYGLRPTHHSSIPHQLLTIALSPLLVAGKFSFHLRSEDRRRDLPSKIIIGQNDTETNAHILLKLLAFVIFHRERLQIEARLDNDAIPFEPDLVQLDYELRPKLWIECGECSVAKLDKLAVKVPEAEIWVMKRSLAEAEHLLAAMAKAELRRDRYLCVALDDEMFTEMCALLQSRNELFWVSGAFDPPHLQFDFNGLWFDAAFTVLRF
;
A
#
# COMPACT_ATOMS: atom_id res chain seq x y z
N MET A 1 -39.04 -56.75 51.57
CA MET A 1 -37.86 -57.51 51.99
C MET A 1 -36.76 -57.36 50.95
N PRO A 2 -35.49 -57.25 51.37
CA PRO A 2 -34.45 -56.50 50.67
C PRO A 2 -33.43 -57.41 49.98
N HIS A 3 -32.70 -56.90 48.98
CA HIS A 3 -31.32 -57.32 48.75
C HIS A 3 -30.45 -56.12 48.35
N TYR A 4 -29.41 -55.94 49.16
CA TYR A 4 -28.27 -55.05 49.00
C TYR A 4 -27.43 -55.42 47.77
N GLY A 5 -26.88 -54.41 47.09
CA GLY A 5 -25.82 -54.56 46.09
C GLY A 5 -24.92 -53.33 46.11
N LEU A 6 -23.63 -53.57 46.34
CA LEU A 6 -22.55 -52.61 46.62
C LEU A 6 -22.04 -51.89 45.35
N ARG A 7 -21.42 -50.72 45.57
CA ARG A 7 -20.75 -49.84 44.59
C ARG A 7 -19.59 -50.54 43.84
N PRO A 8 -19.17 -50.00 42.69
CA PRO A 8 -17.87 -49.30 42.72
C PRO A 8 -17.82 -47.96 41.96
N THR A 9 -16.78 -47.22 42.35
CA THR A 9 -16.31 -45.90 41.98
C THR A 9 -15.94 -45.74 40.50
N HIS A 10 -16.50 -44.72 39.84
CA HIS A 10 -15.96 -44.23 38.57
C HIS A 10 -14.91 -43.14 38.82
N HIS A 11 -13.65 -43.46 38.50
CA HIS A 11 -12.57 -42.51 38.31
C HIS A 11 -12.89 -41.59 37.13
N SER A 12 -13.09 -40.31 37.43
CA SER A 12 -13.14 -39.23 36.43
C SER A 12 -11.71 -38.78 36.12
N SER A 13 -11.08 -39.37 35.12
CA SER A 13 -9.84 -38.88 34.53
C SER A 13 -10.19 -37.96 33.37
N ILE A 14 -10.23 -36.66 33.61
CA ILE A 14 -10.35 -35.65 32.55
C ILE A 14 -8.96 -35.44 31.97
N PRO A 15 -8.76 -35.55 30.64
CA PRO A 15 -7.46 -35.38 30.02
C PRO A 15 -7.01 -33.92 30.07
N HIS A 16 -5.79 -33.70 30.53
CA HIS A 16 -5.03 -32.46 30.34
C HIS A 16 -4.87 -32.22 28.83
N GLN A 17 -5.74 -31.39 28.26
CA GLN A 17 -5.47 -30.74 26.98
C GLN A 17 -4.37 -29.69 27.24
N LEU A 18 -3.14 -30.05 26.87
CA LEU A 18 -2.06 -29.09 26.68
C LEU A 18 -2.49 -28.12 25.59
N LEU A 19 -2.94 -26.94 26.01
CA LEU A 19 -3.17 -25.80 25.15
C LEU A 19 -1.79 -25.31 24.68
N THR A 20 -1.30 -25.84 23.56
CA THR A 20 -0.20 -25.23 22.82
C THR A 20 -0.72 -23.90 22.31
N ILE A 21 -0.50 -22.83 23.08
CA ILE A 21 -0.62 -21.46 22.59
C ILE A 21 0.43 -21.35 21.49
N ALA A 22 0.00 -21.43 20.24
CA ALA A 22 0.77 -20.92 19.13
C ALA A 22 0.98 -19.42 19.43
N LEU A 23 2.16 -19.09 19.95
CA LEU A 23 2.70 -17.75 19.90
C LEU A 23 2.75 -17.41 18.42
N SER A 24 1.68 -16.77 17.93
CA SER A 24 1.75 -16.01 16.70
C SER A 24 2.92 -15.04 16.91
N PRO A 25 3.94 -15.03 16.04
CA PRO A 25 4.95 -13.99 16.14
C PRO A 25 4.19 -12.67 16.08
N LEU A 26 4.32 -11.84 17.12
CA LEU A 26 4.00 -10.43 17.01
C LEU A 26 4.74 -9.95 15.77
N LEU A 27 4.00 -9.71 14.68
CA LEU A 27 4.54 -9.12 13.47
C LEU A 27 5.07 -7.77 13.92
N VAL A 28 6.39 -7.62 13.91
CA VAL A 28 7.02 -6.38 14.33
C VAL A 28 6.72 -5.37 13.24
N ALA A 29 5.92 -4.35 13.57
CA ALA A 29 5.78 -3.16 12.75
C ALA A 29 7.17 -2.71 12.25
N GLY A 30 7.35 -2.74 10.93
CA GLY A 30 8.60 -2.44 10.27
C GLY A 30 8.81 -0.94 10.12
N LYS A 31 10.07 -0.51 10.02
CA LYS A 31 10.41 0.86 9.64
C LYS A 31 11.45 0.82 8.54
N PHE A 32 11.12 1.44 7.42
CA PHE A 32 11.98 1.56 6.26
C PHE A 32 12.44 3.01 6.15
N SER A 33 13.75 3.19 5.97
CA SER A 33 14.33 4.50 5.69
C SER A 33 14.92 4.51 4.28
N PHE A 34 14.65 5.59 3.55
CA PHE A 34 15.09 5.75 2.17
C PHE A 34 15.85 7.06 2.09
N HIS A 35 17.14 6.99 1.77
CA HIS A 35 17.91 8.19 1.41
C HIS A 35 17.68 8.45 -0.07
N LEU A 36 17.19 9.63 -0.39
CA LEU A 36 16.84 9.99 -1.76
C LEU A 36 17.84 11.00 -2.29
N ARG A 37 18.22 10.80 -3.54
CA ARG A 37 18.99 11.75 -4.35
C ARG A 37 18.30 11.88 -5.70
N SER A 38 18.45 13.02 -6.37
CA SER A 38 17.87 13.23 -7.69
C SER A 38 18.79 14.00 -8.62
N GLU A 39 18.86 13.60 -9.89
CA GLU A 39 19.39 14.43 -10.98
C GLU A 39 18.31 15.30 -11.64
N ASP A 40 17.04 14.95 -11.44
CA ASP A 40 15.90 15.69 -11.99
C ASP A 40 15.68 16.98 -11.20
N ARG A 41 16.25 18.08 -11.68
CA ARG A 41 16.11 19.41 -11.07
C ARG A 41 14.66 19.91 -11.00
N ARG A 42 13.72 19.28 -11.69
CA ARG A 42 12.29 19.63 -11.63
C ARG A 42 11.62 19.02 -10.39
N ARG A 43 12.27 18.05 -9.72
CA ARG A 43 11.76 17.35 -8.55
C ARG A 43 12.72 17.53 -7.38
N ASP A 44 12.38 18.43 -6.47
CA ASP A 44 13.14 18.62 -5.24
C ASP A 44 12.78 17.53 -4.20
N LEU A 45 13.31 16.32 -4.40
CA LEU A 45 13.09 15.21 -3.46
C LEU A 45 13.75 15.52 -2.10
N PRO A 46 13.08 15.24 -0.97
CA PRO A 46 13.73 15.36 0.33
C PRO A 46 14.90 14.37 0.42
N SER A 47 15.97 14.74 1.11
CA SER A 47 17.17 13.88 1.25
C SER A 47 16.89 12.52 1.92
N LYS A 48 15.78 12.42 2.66
CA LYS A 48 15.37 11.21 3.35
C LYS A 48 13.86 11.18 3.59
N ILE A 49 13.28 9.99 3.44
CA ILE A 49 11.94 9.67 3.96
C ILE A 49 11.98 8.42 4.83
N ILE A 50 10.93 8.27 5.65
CA ILE A 50 10.71 7.10 6.49
C ILE A 50 9.27 6.64 6.24
N ILE A 51 9.10 5.35 5.97
CA ILE A 51 7.79 4.73 5.81
C ILE A 51 7.65 3.66 6.89
N GLY A 52 6.55 3.73 7.65
CA GLY A 52 6.17 2.68 8.60
C GLY A 52 5.51 1.52 7.86
N GLN A 53 5.70 0.30 8.36
CA GLN A 53 4.97 -0.87 7.94
C GLN A 53 4.10 -1.31 9.10
N ASN A 54 2.79 -1.24 8.93
CA ASN A 54 1.87 -1.83 9.89
C ASN A 54 1.82 -3.36 9.73
N ASP A 55 1.25 -4.04 10.72
CA ASP A 55 1.25 -5.51 10.78
C ASP A 55 0.50 -6.19 9.62
N THR A 56 -0.35 -5.44 8.91
CA THR A 56 -1.11 -5.94 7.75
C THR A 56 -0.44 -5.62 6.41
N GLU A 57 0.60 -4.80 6.41
CA GLU A 57 1.27 -4.36 5.19
C GLU A 57 2.42 -5.27 4.80
N THR A 58 2.50 -5.55 3.50
CA THR A 58 3.61 -6.29 2.91
C THR A 58 4.74 -5.36 2.50
N ASN A 59 5.94 -5.91 2.31
CA ASN A 59 7.07 -5.17 1.73
C ASN A 59 6.73 -4.56 0.36
N ALA A 60 5.92 -5.26 -0.44
CA ALA A 60 5.42 -4.74 -1.72
C ALA A 60 4.59 -3.46 -1.51
N HIS A 61 3.75 -3.40 -0.48
CA HIS A 61 2.97 -2.20 -0.17
C HIS A 61 3.86 -1.01 0.18
N ILE A 62 4.92 -1.23 0.97
CA ILE A 62 5.91 -0.20 1.31
C ILE A 62 6.64 0.30 0.07
N LEU A 63 7.01 -0.61 -0.83
CA LEU A 63 7.67 -0.26 -2.08
C LEU A 63 6.75 0.53 -3.01
N LEU A 64 5.45 0.17 -3.08
CA LEU A 64 4.46 0.95 -3.83
C LEU A 64 4.32 2.36 -3.26
N LYS A 65 4.32 2.55 -1.93
CA LYS A 65 4.32 3.88 -1.30
C LYS A 65 5.56 4.69 -1.69
N LEU A 66 6.75 4.08 -1.67
CA LEU A 66 7.98 4.73 -2.11
C LEU A 66 7.87 5.18 -3.57
N LEU A 67 7.50 4.27 -4.47
CA LEU A 67 7.40 4.55 -5.89
C LEU A 67 6.34 5.61 -6.18
N ALA A 68 5.18 5.53 -5.54
CA ALA A 68 4.15 6.56 -5.60
C ALA A 68 4.68 7.92 -5.15
N PHE A 69 5.42 7.97 -4.04
CA PHE A 69 5.99 9.20 -3.52
C PHE A 69 6.93 9.85 -4.54
N VAL A 70 7.88 9.10 -5.10
CA VAL A 70 8.86 9.66 -6.04
C VAL A 70 8.24 9.99 -7.40
N ILE A 71 7.30 9.17 -7.90
CA ILE A 71 6.61 9.37 -9.19
C ILE A 71 5.70 10.59 -9.15
N PHE A 72 4.95 10.77 -8.07
CA PHE A 72 4.00 11.88 -7.91
C PHE A 72 4.56 13.06 -7.13
N HIS A 73 5.87 13.04 -6.83
CA HIS A 73 6.50 14.01 -5.94
C HIS A 73 6.16 15.44 -6.33
N ARG A 74 5.69 16.18 -5.33
CA ARG A 74 5.35 17.60 -5.42
C ARG A 74 5.26 18.16 -4.02
N GLU A 75 5.23 19.48 -3.94
CA GLU A 75 5.05 20.17 -2.67
C GLU A 75 3.78 19.67 -1.96
N ARG A 76 3.91 19.44 -0.65
CA ARG A 76 2.81 19.05 0.26
C ARG A 76 2.21 17.66 0.03
N LEU A 77 2.85 16.83 -0.81
CA LEU A 77 2.57 15.40 -0.84
C LEU A 77 3.02 14.78 0.50
N GLN A 78 2.14 14.01 1.12
CA GLN A 78 2.35 13.39 2.42
C GLN A 78 2.06 11.90 2.31
N ILE A 79 2.90 11.09 2.98
CA ILE A 79 2.71 9.65 3.13
C ILE A 79 1.90 9.41 4.40
N GLU A 80 0.84 8.60 4.31
CA GLU A 80 0.00 8.19 5.45
C GLU A 80 -0.55 9.36 6.29
N ALA A 81 -0.90 10.47 5.63
CA ALA A 81 -1.36 11.64 6.36
C ALA A 81 -2.72 11.37 7.02
N ARG A 82 -2.82 11.68 8.31
CA ARG A 82 -4.10 11.74 9.01
C ARG A 82 -4.83 13.01 8.62
N LEU A 83 -6.03 12.86 8.07
CA LEU A 83 -6.89 13.97 7.73
C LEU A 83 -7.70 14.40 8.95
N ASP A 84 -7.65 15.69 9.27
CA ASP A 84 -8.50 16.29 10.30
C ASP A 84 -9.89 16.59 9.71
N ASN A 85 -10.56 15.55 9.22
CA ASN A 85 -11.88 15.64 8.60
C ASN A 85 -12.67 14.33 8.77
N ASP A 86 -13.52 14.28 9.79
CA ASP A 86 -14.38 13.14 10.11
C ASP A 86 -15.33 12.72 8.98
N ALA A 87 -15.60 13.60 8.01
CA ALA A 87 -16.42 13.26 6.85
C ALA A 87 -15.73 12.27 5.90
N ILE A 88 -14.40 12.13 5.98
CA ILE A 88 -13.56 11.24 5.18
C ILE A 88 -13.03 10.12 6.10
N PRO A 89 -13.74 8.98 6.22
CA PRO A 89 -13.43 7.93 7.19
C PRO A 89 -12.32 6.98 6.69
N PHE A 90 -11.38 7.49 5.92
CA PHE A 90 -10.34 6.70 5.26
C PHE A 90 -8.99 7.39 5.42
N GLU A 91 -7.95 6.59 5.61
CA GLU A 91 -6.56 7.06 5.52
C GLU A 91 -6.03 6.73 4.11
N PRO A 92 -5.45 7.71 3.41
CA PRO A 92 -4.75 7.49 2.14
C PRO A 92 -3.35 6.94 2.38
N ASP A 93 -2.81 6.18 1.42
CA ASP A 93 -1.39 5.86 1.42
C ASP A 93 -0.55 7.11 1.14
N LEU A 94 -0.99 7.93 0.17
CA LEU A 94 -0.46 9.27 -0.04
C LEU A 94 -1.56 10.27 -0.35
N VAL A 95 -1.38 11.51 0.11
CA VAL A 95 -2.31 12.60 -0.16
C VAL A 95 -1.57 13.92 -0.33
N GLN A 96 -2.06 14.74 -1.24
CA GLN A 96 -1.71 16.15 -1.30
C GLN A 96 -2.89 16.97 -0.82
N LEU A 97 -2.65 17.89 0.12
CA LEU A 97 -3.65 18.84 0.61
C LEU A 97 -3.41 20.23 0.01
N ASP A 98 -4.49 20.93 -0.34
CA ASP A 98 -4.45 22.37 -0.65
C ASP A 98 -4.33 23.23 0.62
N TYR A 99 -4.23 24.56 0.46
CA TYR A 99 -4.01 25.49 1.58
C TYR A 99 -5.20 25.53 2.56
N GLU A 100 -6.36 25.05 2.14
CA GLU A 100 -7.57 24.85 2.94
C GLU A 100 -7.63 23.45 3.58
N LEU A 101 -6.55 22.68 3.52
CA LEU A 101 -6.42 21.32 4.05
C LEU A 101 -7.36 20.31 3.39
N ARG A 102 -7.78 20.55 2.14
CA ARG A 102 -8.64 19.63 1.38
C ARG A 102 -7.79 18.76 0.44
N PRO A 103 -8.14 17.47 0.28
CA PRO A 103 -7.48 16.61 -0.68
C PRO A 103 -7.57 17.13 -2.12
N LYS A 104 -6.42 17.22 -2.78
CA LYS A 104 -6.26 17.48 -4.22
C LYS A 104 -5.71 16.29 -4.99
N LEU A 105 -4.96 15.43 -4.31
CA LEU A 105 -4.50 14.15 -4.81
C LEU A 105 -4.75 13.11 -3.72
N TRP A 106 -5.27 11.97 -4.11
CA TRP A 106 -5.44 10.79 -3.27
C TRP A 106 -4.81 9.59 -3.97
N ILE A 107 -3.85 8.93 -3.34
CA ILE A 107 -3.20 7.74 -3.87
C ILE A 107 -3.43 6.57 -2.92
N GLU A 108 -3.93 5.47 -3.48
CA GLU A 108 -3.97 4.15 -2.86
C GLU A 108 -2.87 3.27 -3.47
N CYS A 109 -2.25 2.43 -2.67
CA CYS A 109 -1.22 1.49 -3.07
C CYS A 109 -1.70 0.07 -2.81
N GLY A 110 -1.37 -0.86 -3.71
CA GLY A 110 -1.62 -2.28 -3.49
C GLY A 110 -3.12 -2.62 -3.48
N GLU A 111 -3.55 -3.43 -2.51
CA GLU A 111 -4.93 -3.90 -2.43
C GLU A 111 -5.88 -2.83 -1.90
N CYS A 112 -6.83 -2.42 -2.74
CA CYS A 112 -7.85 -1.43 -2.39
C CYS A 112 -9.23 -1.97 -2.78
N SER A 113 -10.18 -1.90 -1.85
CA SER A 113 -11.54 -2.38 -2.12
C SER A 113 -12.30 -1.43 -3.04
N VAL A 114 -13.07 -1.99 -3.97
CA VAL A 114 -13.95 -1.23 -4.86
C VAL A 114 -14.96 -0.39 -4.08
N ALA A 115 -15.45 -0.89 -2.93
CA ALA A 115 -16.35 -0.15 -2.04
C ALA A 115 -15.69 1.09 -1.38
N LYS A 116 -14.38 1.05 -1.10
CA LYS A 116 -13.63 2.22 -0.62
C LYS A 116 -13.53 3.25 -1.74
N LEU A 117 -13.13 2.83 -2.94
CA LEU A 117 -12.99 3.70 -4.11
C LEU A 117 -14.29 4.43 -4.46
N ASP A 118 -15.41 3.71 -4.50
CA ASP A 118 -16.73 4.29 -4.77
C ASP A 118 -17.11 5.39 -3.77
N LYS A 119 -16.89 5.13 -2.46
CA LYS A 119 -17.09 6.13 -1.42
C LYS A 119 -16.13 7.31 -1.56
N LEU A 120 -14.86 7.07 -1.88
CA LEU A 120 -13.86 8.13 -2.04
C LEU A 120 -14.26 9.13 -3.13
N ALA A 121 -14.80 8.67 -4.26
CA ALA A 121 -15.25 9.57 -5.33
C ALA A 121 -16.27 10.61 -4.86
N VAL A 122 -17.08 10.28 -3.84
CA VAL A 122 -18.06 11.19 -3.22
C VAL A 122 -17.43 12.02 -2.10
N LYS A 123 -16.54 11.42 -1.30
CA LYS A 123 -15.96 12.07 -0.12
C LYS A 123 -14.86 13.08 -0.44
N VAL A 124 -14.13 12.88 -1.53
CA VAL A 124 -13.06 13.76 -1.99
C VAL A 124 -13.31 14.18 -3.44
N PRO A 125 -14.43 14.87 -3.76
CA PRO A 125 -14.88 15.06 -5.15
C PRO A 125 -13.89 15.84 -6.03
N GLU A 126 -13.09 16.72 -5.42
CA GLU A 126 -12.12 17.57 -6.10
C GLU A 126 -10.72 16.94 -6.21
N ALA A 127 -10.47 15.80 -5.56
CA ALA A 127 -9.17 15.16 -5.58
C ALA A 127 -8.99 14.28 -6.82
N GLU A 128 -7.84 14.29 -7.47
CA GLU A 128 -7.48 13.19 -8.37
C GLU A 128 -7.33 11.90 -7.56
N ILE A 129 -7.97 10.80 -7.98
CA ILE A 129 -7.84 9.50 -7.30
C ILE A 129 -6.98 8.59 -8.17
N TRP A 130 -5.85 8.17 -7.60
CA TRP A 130 -4.88 7.29 -8.24
C TRP A 130 -4.76 5.98 -7.45
N VAL A 131 -4.57 4.87 -8.16
CA VAL A 131 -4.25 3.57 -7.56
C VAL A 131 -2.96 3.02 -8.16
N MET A 132 -2.00 2.68 -7.32
CA MET A 132 -0.71 2.11 -7.68
C MET A 132 -0.77 0.58 -7.59
N LYS A 133 -0.49 -0.09 -8.70
CA LYS A 133 -0.44 -1.55 -8.83
C LYS A 133 0.94 -2.00 -9.30
N ARG A 134 1.36 -3.18 -8.85
CA ARG A 134 2.70 -3.73 -9.19
C ARG A 134 2.82 -4.21 -10.63
N SER A 135 1.69 -4.46 -11.29
CA SER A 135 1.66 -4.97 -12.65
C SER A 135 0.40 -4.54 -13.40
N LEU A 136 0.45 -4.67 -14.72
CA LEU A 136 -0.71 -4.42 -15.59
C LEU A 136 -1.87 -5.36 -15.28
N ALA A 137 -1.58 -6.65 -15.04
CA ALA A 137 -2.61 -7.65 -14.74
C ALA A 137 -3.42 -7.29 -13.49
N GLU A 138 -2.79 -6.74 -12.45
CA GLU A 138 -3.49 -6.30 -11.25
C GLU A 138 -4.32 -5.04 -11.46
N ALA A 139 -3.82 -4.10 -12.27
CA ALA A 139 -4.57 -2.91 -12.62
C ALA A 139 -5.81 -3.28 -13.45
N GLU A 140 -5.67 -4.15 -14.45
CA GLU A 140 -6.79 -4.66 -15.25
C GLU A 140 -7.81 -5.41 -14.40
N HIS A 141 -7.36 -6.21 -13.43
CA HIS A 141 -8.24 -6.89 -12.49
C HIS A 141 -9.07 -5.90 -11.67
N LEU A 142 -8.43 -4.86 -11.13
CA LEU A 142 -9.12 -3.79 -10.40
C LEU A 142 -10.13 -3.07 -11.31
N LEU A 143 -9.73 -2.66 -12.51
CA LEU A 143 -10.61 -1.97 -13.46
C LEU A 143 -11.83 -2.84 -13.83
N ALA A 144 -11.65 -4.14 -14.03
CA ALA A 144 -12.75 -5.07 -14.27
C ALA A 144 -13.72 -5.15 -13.07
N ALA A 145 -13.19 -5.19 -11.84
CA ALA A 145 -14.00 -5.18 -10.63
C ALA A 145 -14.76 -3.85 -10.45
N MET A 146 -14.12 -2.72 -10.73
CA MET A 146 -14.75 -1.39 -10.72
C MET A 146 -15.86 -1.30 -11.78
N ALA A 147 -15.65 -1.85 -12.99
CA ALA A 147 -16.65 -1.89 -14.04
C ALA A 147 -17.87 -2.71 -13.62
N LYS A 148 -17.64 -3.88 -13.03
CA LYS A 148 -18.69 -4.78 -12.53
C LYS A 148 -19.53 -4.14 -11.41
N ALA A 149 -18.91 -3.31 -10.59
CA ALA A 149 -19.58 -2.56 -9.52
C ALA A 149 -20.11 -1.20 -9.98
N GLU A 150 -20.04 -0.88 -11.28
CA GLU A 150 -20.60 0.33 -11.88
C GLU A 150 -20.06 1.63 -11.27
N LEU A 151 -18.77 1.66 -10.92
CA LEU A 151 -18.14 2.88 -10.42
C LEU A 151 -18.19 4.00 -11.47
N ARG A 152 -18.18 5.24 -10.97
CA ARG A 152 -18.17 6.44 -11.82
C ARG A 152 -16.96 6.45 -12.77
N ARG A 153 -17.23 6.60 -14.06
CA ARG A 153 -16.21 6.74 -15.11
C ARG A 153 -15.47 8.08 -15.05
N ASP A 154 -14.28 8.10 -15.62
CA ASP A 154 -13.33 9.22 -15.69
C ASP A 154 -12.92 9.80 -14.33
N ARG A 155 -13.11 9.03 -13.26
CA ARG A 155 -12.87 9.49 -11.88
C ARG A 155 -11.57 8.97 -11.30
N TYR A 156 -11.04 7.88 -11.85
CA TYR A 156 -9.91 7.16 -11.30
C TYR A 156 -8.83 6.98 -12.35
N LEU A 157 -7.59 7.03 -11.90
CA LEU A 157 -6.43 6.65 -12.68
C LEU A 157 -5.71 5.49 -11.98
N CYS A 158 -5.13 4.59 -12.75
CA CYS A 158 -4.34 3.50 -12.23
C CYS A 158 -2.97 3.49 -12.89
N VAL A 159 -1.92 3.46 -12.07
CA VAL A 159 -0.55 3.20 -12.52
C VAL A 159 -0.30 1.71 -12.35
N ALA A 160 0.06 1.06 -13.44
CA ALA A 160 0.58 -0.31 -13.46
C ALA A 160 2.08 -0.26 -13.71
N LEU A 161 2.86 -0.66 -12.72
CA LEU A 161 4.30 -0.79 -12.86
C LEU A 161 4.68 -2.00 -13.72
N ASP A 162 5.95 -2.06 -14.14
CA ASP A 162 6.52 -3.28 -14.71
C ASP A 162 6.72 -4.35 -13.62
N ASP A 163 6.24 -5.58 -13.90
CA ASP A 163 6.18 -6.66 -12.91
C ASP A 163 7.57 -7.21 -12.57
N GLU A 164 8.47 -7.27 -13.56
CA GLU A 164 9.85 -7.74 -13.40
C GLU A 164 10.64 -6.73 -12.56
N MET A 165 10.63 -5.46 -12.96
CA MET A 165 11.22 -4.35 -12.22
C MET A 165 10.74 -4.34 -10.77
N PHE A 166 9.43 -4.40 -10.54
CA PHE A 166 8.88 -4.34 -9.20
C PHE A 166 9.29 -5.55 -8.35
N THR A 167 9.29 -6.75 -8.95
CA THR A 167 9.72 -7.97 -8.26
C THR A 167 11.18 -7.89 -7.83
N GLU A 168 12.07 -7.42 -8.71
CA GLU A 168 13.49 -7.22 -8.40
C GLU A 168 13.70 -6.18 -7.29
N MET A 169 13.07 -5.01 -7.39
CA MET A 169 13.12 -3.98 -6.34
C MET A 169 12.63 -4.52 -4.99
N CYS A 170 11.57 -5.33 -4.98
CA CYS A 170 11.04 -5.91 -3.75
C CYS A 170 12.02 -6.89 -3.11
N ALA A 171 12.79 -7.64 -3.91
CA ALA A 171 13.85 -8.53 -3.43
C ALA A 171 15.06 -7.76 -2.88
N LEU A 172 15.30 -6.54 -3.36
CA LEU A 172 16.37 -5.65 -2.87
C LEU A 172 15.99 -4.83 -1.64
N LEU A 173 14.71 -4.80 -1.24
CA LEU A 173 14.22 -3.94 -0.16
C LEU A 173 14.83 -4.35 1.20
N GLN A 174 15.43 -3.38 1.89
CA GLN A 174 16.03 -3.52 3.21
C GLN A 174 15.42 -2.50 4.19
N SER A 175 15.74 -2.55 5.48
CA SER A 175 15.29 -1.51 6.43
C SER A 175 15.92 -0.14 6.18
N ARG A 176 17.07 -0.10 5.50
CA ARG A 176 17.74 1.12 5.05
C ARG A 176 18.05 0.97 3.57
N ASN A 177 17.57 1.92 2.78
CA ASN A 177 17.70 1.89 1.33
C ASN A 177 18.25 3.21 0.81
N GLU A 178 18.79 3.14 -0.39
CA GLU A 178 19.20 4.28 -1.20
C GLU A 178 18.40 4.26 -2.50
N LEU A 179 17.86 5.42 -2.87
CA LEU A 179 17.24 5.64 -4.17
C LEU A 179 17.88 6.86 -4.81
N PHE A 180 18.38 6.69 -6.03
CA PHE A 180 18.87 7.78 -6.85
C PHE A 180 18.01 7.93 -8.09
N TRP A 181 17.17 8.97 -8.10
CA TRP A 181 16.23 9.26 -9.16
C TRP A 181 16.90 10.02 -10.31
N VAL A 182 16.83 9.48 -11.53
CA VAL A 182 17.39 10.14 -12.71
C VAL A 182 16.30 10.82 -13.51
N SER A 183 15.25 10.09 -13.88
CA SER A 183 14.14 10.66 -14.64
C SER A 183 12.84 9.88 -14.46
N GLY A 184 11.72 10.55 -14.73
CA GLY A 184 10.46 9.86 -14.94
C GLY A 184 9.41 10.80 -15.51
N ALA A 185 8.64 10.29 -16.47
CA ALA A 185 7.58 11.04 -17.13
C ALA A 185 6.33 10.17 -17.28
N PHE A 186 5.19 10.84 -17.44
CA PHE A 186 3.90 10.21 -17.75
C PHE A 186 3.60 10.17 -19.25
N ASP A 187 4.40 10.85 -20.08
CA ASP A 187 4.22 10.90 -21.54
C ASP A 187 5.57 11.01 -22.27
N PRO A 188 6.11 9.90 -22.83
CA PRO A 188 5.65 8.53 -22.58
C PRO A 188 5.88 8.11 -21.12
N PRO A 189 5.06 7.19 -20.56
CA PRO A 189 5.29 6.62 -19.23
C PRO A 189 6.62 5.87 -19.11
N HIS A 190 7.58 6.41 -18.36
CA HIS A 190 8.88 5.77 -18.12
C HIS A 190 9.52 6.25 -16.80
N LEU A 191 10.43 5.44 -16.27
CA LEU A 191 11.17 5.67 -15.03
C LEU A 191 12.64 5.24 -15.22
N GLN A 192 13.56 6.05 -14.72
CA GLN A 192 14.98 5.72 -14.62
C GLN A 192 15.53 6.09 -13.25
N PHE A 193 16.08 5.11 -12.54
CA PHE A 193 16.63 5.30 -11.20
C PHE A 193 17.57 4.15 -10.83
N ASP A 194 18.42 4.40 -9.84
CA ASP A 194 19.12 3.35 -9.09
C ASP A 194 18.40 3.10 -7.76
N PHE A 195 18.22 1.83 -7.40
CA PHE A 195 17.72 1.42 -6.10
C PHE A 195 18.66 0.38 -5.49
N ASN A 196 19.27 0.73 -4.35
CA ASN A 196 20.25 -0.10 -3.65
C ASN A 196 21.40 -0.61 -4.53
N GLY A 197 21.85 0.19 -5.50
CA GLY A 197 22.96 -0.14 -6.40
C GLY A 197 22.57 -0.96 -7.64
N LEU A 198 21.28 -1.22 -7.86
CA LEU A 198 20.77 -1.78 -9.11
C LEU A 198 20.06 -0.69 -9.92
N TRP A 199 20.45 -0.58 -11.19
CA TRP A 199 19.87 0.35 -12.14
C TRP A 199 18.58 -0.21 -12.74
N PHE A 200 17.55 0.63 -12.79
CA PHE A 200 16.26 0.34 -13.43
C PHE A 200 15.98 1.38 -14.52
N ASP A 201 15.58 0.88 -15.68
CA ASP A 201 15.02 1.65 -16.80
C ASP A 201 13.78 0.91 -17.29
N ALA A 202 12.61 1.39 -16.89
CA ALA A 202 11.36 0.67 -17.04
C ALA A 202 10.23 1.58 -17.49
N ALA A 203 9.37 1.04 -18.36
CA ALA A 203 8.09 1.65 -18.67
C ALA A 203 7.07 1.33 -17.56
N PHE A 204 6.02 2.13 -17.49
CA PHE A 204 4.82 1.80 -16.73
C PHE A 204 3.59 2.10 -17.59
N THR A 205 2.41 1.73 -17.12
CA THR A 205 1.15 2.01 -17.84
C THR A 205 0.26 2.89 -16.99
N VAL A 206 -0.42 3.85 -17.62
CA VAL A 206 -1.49 4.64 -17.01
C VAL A 206 -2.81 4.25 -17.63
N LEU A 207 -3.72 3.74 -16.82
CA LEU A 207 -5.08 3.39 -17.21
C LEU A 207 -6.06 4.41 -16.62
N ARG A 208 -7.04 4.81 -17.41
CA ARG A 208 -8.16 5.64 -16.95
C ARG A 208 -9.40 4.78 -16.83
N PHE A 209 -10.15 4.95 -15.74
CA PHE A 209 -11.43 4.29 -15.51
C PHE A 209 -12.57 5.29 -15.44
#